data_AF-A0A9E5BJ34-F1
#
_entry.id   AF-A0A9E5BJ34-F1
#
_cell.length_a   1.000
_cell.length_b   1.000
_cell.length_c   1.000
_cell.angle_alpha   90.00
_cell.angle_beta   90.00
_cell.angle_gamma   90.00
#
_symmetry.space_group_name_H-M   'P 1'
#
loop_
_entity.id
_entity.type
_entity.pdbx_description
1 polymer ?
#
loop_
_entity_poly.entity_id
_entity_poly.type
_entity_poly.pdbx_seq_one_letter_code
_entity_poly.pdbx_strand_id
1 'polypeptide(L)'
;MNHFAVSLLGIALGVSALNAEQQVEVAKKPGEKFTLQKTITLADVPSVKVDSGLNKFGGVIEPKQKATGFFRVENINGRWWIIDPVGGRFIHRGIASVNTIPTDGAKEELSKKFKNKEGWARATATVLIENGFNGTGSWSDDASLESVEPRLVSTKLLSLMAS
;
A
#
# COMPACT_ATOMS: atom_id res chain seq x y z
N MET A 1 41.36 -53.21 12.92
CA MET A 1 40.00 -53.32 12.34
C MET A 1 39.04 -52.69 13.35
N ASN A 2 38.83 -51.38 13.21
CA ASN A 2 37.53 -50.75 12.91
C ASN A 2 36.42 -51.11 13.88
N HIS A 3 36.05 -50.17 14.76
CA HIS A 3 34.78 -49.45 14.62
C HIS A 3 34.81 -48.15 15.45
N PHE A 4 34.58 -47.04 14.75
CA PHE A 4 34.33 -45.70 15.28
C PHE A 4 33.04 -45.68 16.09
N ALA A 5 33.07 -45.13 17.31
CA ALA A 5 31.88 -44.73 18.03
C ALA A 5 31.48 -43.31 17.58
N VAL A 6 30.30 -43.21 16.98
CA VAL A 6 29.71 -41.99 16.43
C VAL A 6 29.29 -41.06 17.57
N SER A 7 29.77 -39.81 17.48
CA SER A 7 29.41 -38.69 18.33
C SER A 7 27.91 -38.39 18.26
N LEU A 8 27.26 -38.27 19.42
CA LEU A 8 25.90 -37.77 19.57
C LEU A 8 25.92 -36.24 19.38
N LEU A 9 25.85 -35.79 18.12
CA LEU A 9 25.66 -34.38 17.81
C LEU A 9 24.17 -34.06 17.94
N GLY A 10 23.81 -33.38 19.04
CA GLY A 10 22.45 -32.90 19.29
C GLY A 10 21.97 -32.02 18.14
N ILE A 11 20.86 -32.44 17.54
CA ILE A 11 20.12 -31.69 16.52
C ILE A 11 19.43 -30.51 17.23
N ALA A 12 20.07 -29.34 17.23
CA ALA A 12 19.43 -28.06 17.45
C ALA A 12 19.25 -27.37 16.09
N LEU A 13 18.37 -27.92 15.24
CA LEU A 13 17.91 -27.27 14.02
C LEU A 13 16.55 -26.65 14.30
N GLY A 14 16.52 -25.34 14.54
CA GLY A 14 15.25 -24.65 14.76
C GLY A 14 15.32 -23.21 15.26
N VAL A 15 16.44 -22.50 15.10
CA VAL A 15 16.46 -21.04 15.15
C VAL A 15 17.31 -20.57 13.99
N SER A 16 16.72 -20.58 12.79
CA SER A 16 17.29 -19.86 11.66
C SER A 16 17.35 -18.39 12.07
N ALA A 17 18.57 -17.87 12.15
CA ALA A 17 18.88 -16.51 12.49
C ALA A 17 18.04 -15.52 11.67
N LEU A 18 17.10 -14.83 12.34
CA LEU A 18 16.66 -13.51 11.93
C LEU A 18 17.90 -12.61 12.05
N ASN A 19 18.54 -12.29 10.92
CA ASN A 19 19.70 -11.39 10.87
C ASN A 19 19.27 -9.99 11.32
N ALA A 20 19.37 -9.75 12.63
CA ALA A 20 18.87 -8.57 13.30
C ALA A 20 19.85 -7.40 13.24
N GLU A 21 20.38 -7.01 12.08
CA GLU A 21 21.34 -5.88 12.01
C GLU A 21 21.41 -5.10 10.68
N GLN A 22 20.38 -5.15 9.83
CA GLN A 22 20.37 -4.28 8.65
C GLN A 22 20.19 -2.81 9.07
N GLN A 23 21.12 -1.96 8.62
CA GLN A 23 21.09 -0.52 8.83
C GLN A 23 21.05 0.19 7.48
N VAL A 24 20.30 1.29 7.40
CA VAL A 24 20.23 2.14 6.20
C VAL A 24 20.67 3.56 6.55
N GLU A 25 21.34 4.21 5.61
CA GLU A 25 21.75 5.59 5.75
C GLU A 25 20.54 6.51 5.55
N VAL A 26 20.27 7.37 6.54
CA VAL A 26 19.15 8.33 6.52
C VAL A 26 19.67 9.73 6.83
N ALA A 27 19.32 10.69 5.97
CA ALA A 27 19.47 12.12 6.23
C ALA A 27 18.09 12.76 6.43
N LYS A 28 17.96 13.64 7.42
CA LYS A 28 16.66 14.28 7.73
C LYS A 28 16.28 15.38 6.73
N LYS A 29 17.28 15.98 6.08
CA LYS A 29 17.09 16.98 5.03
C LYS A 29 18.21 16.88 3.98
N PRO A 30 17.98 17.38 2.75
CA PRO A 30 19.02 17.43 1.73
C PRO A 30 20.28 18.15 2.24
N GLY A 31 21.45 17.53 2.05
CA GLY A 31 22.74 18.08 2.44
C GLY A 31 23.16 17.86 3.90
N GLU A 32 22.35 17.20 4.73
CA GLU A 32 22.78 16.79 6.07
C GLU A 32 23.60 15.50 6.06
N LYS A 33 24.38 15.31 7.15
CA LYS A 33 25.12 14.08 7.37
C LYS A 33 24.15 12.90 7.55
N PHE A 34 24.42 11.82 6.82
CA PHE A 34 23.70 10.57 6.96
C PHE A 34 23.95 9.93 8.34
N THR A 35 22.90 9.37 8.91
CA THR A 35 22.93 8.58 10.14
C THR A 35 22.42 7.19 9.85
N LEU A 36 23.04 6.17 10.45
CA LEU A 36 22.60 4.79 10.28
C LEU A 36 21.37 4.51 11.14
N GLN A 37 20.33 3.95 10.52
CA GLN A 37 19.07 3.59 11.16
C GLN A 37 18.81 2.10 11.01
N LYS A 38 18.55 1.40 12.12
CA LYS A 38 18.15 -0.01 12.09
C LYS A 38 16.84 -0.15 11.33
N THR A 39 16.79 -1.07 10.38
CA THR A 39 15.66 -1.26 9.46
C THR A 39 15.32 -2.74 9.34
N ILE A 40 14.03 -3.05 9.31
CA ILE A 40 13.50 -4.38 9.01
C ILE A 40 12.83 -4.28 7.65
N THR A 41 13.24 -5.12 6.71
CA THR A 41 12.67 -5.23 5.37
C THR A 41 11.68 -6.40 5.32
N LEU A 42 10.92 -6.51 4.22
CA LEU A 42 10.03 -7.66 4.01
C LEU A 42 10.80 -8.99 3.95
N ALA A 43 12.08 -8.99 3.55
CA ALA A 43 12.90 -10.19 3.51
C ALA A 43 13.26 -10.71 4.92
N ASP A 44 13.22 -9.83 5.92
CA ASP A 44 13.50 -10.16 7.33
C ASP A 44 12.26 -10.69 8.05
N VAL A 45 11.08 -10.58 7.45
CA VAL A 45 9.81 -11.01 8.06
C VAL A 45 9.49 -12.43 7.59
N PRO A 46 9.06 -13.34 8.49
CA PRO A 46 8.62 -14.67 8.09
C PRO A 46 7.53 -14.59 7.02
N SER A 47 7.58 -15.49 6.04
CA SER A 47 6.57 -15.55 5.00
C SER A 47 5.18 -15.76 5.62
N VAL A 48 4.26 -14.86 5.27
CA VAL A 48 2.86 -14.95 5.69
C VAL A 48 2.04 -15.61 4.61
N LYS A 49 0.99 -16.33 5.01
CA LYS A 49 0.01 -16.86 4.05
C LYS A 49 -0.66 -15.70 3.33
N VAL A 50 -0.64 -15.73 2.00
CA VAL A 50 -1.34 -14.76 1.17
C VAL A 50 -2.85 -14.97 1.30
N ASP A 51 -3.59 -13.88 1.42
CA ASP A 51 -5.05 -13.90 1.45
C ASP A 51 -5.65 -14.43 0.14
N SER A 52 -6.95 -14.72 0.14
CA SER A 52 -7.72 -15.29 -0.99
C SER A 52 -7.83 -14.39 -2.23
N GLY A 53 -7.15 -13.25 -2.25
CA GLY A 53 -7.25 -12.21 -3.25
C GLY A 53 -8.03 -10.99 -2.75
N LEU A 54 -8.08 -9.97 -3.60
CA LEU A 54 -8.75 -8.70 -3.32
C LEU A 54 -9.96 -8.52 -4.23
N ASN A 55 -11.03 -7.93 -3.69
CA ASN A 55 -12.19 -7.53 -4.47
C ASN A 55 -11.97 -6.18 -5.19
N LYS A 56 -13.01 -5.70 -5.90
CA LYS A 56 -12.94 -4.46 -6.70
C LYS A 56 -12.57 -3.18 -5.92
N PHE A 57 -12.76 -3.16 -4.60
CA PHE A 57 -12.38 -2.04 -3.75
C PHE A 57 -10.98 -2.23 -3.15
N GLY A 58 -10.36 -3.40 -3.29
CA GLY A 58 -9.06 -3.72 -2.71
C GLY A 58 -9.12 -4.31 -1.30
N GLY A 59 -10.30 -4.73 -0.83
CA GLY A 59 -10.47 -5.50 0.41
C GLY A 59 -10.39 -7.00 0.18
N VAL A 60 -10.08 -7.78 1.22
CA VAL A 60 -9.92 -9.23 1.12
C VAL A 60 -11.26 -9.91 0.79
N ILE A 61 -11.27 -10.89 -0.11
CA ILE A 61 -12.49 -11.59 -0.56
C ILE A 61 -13.08 -12.43 0.57
N GLU A 62 -12.26 -13.23 1.25
CA GLU A 62 -12.69 -14.08 2.37
C GLU A 62 -11.74 -13.96 3.58
N PRO A 63 -12.27 -13.96 4.83
CA PRO A 63 -13.68 -14.13 5.18
C PRO A 63 -14.48 -12.83 5.03
N LYS A 64 -15.68 -12.95 4.45
CA LYS A 64 -16.59 -11.82 4.21
C LYS A 64 -17.42 -11.42 5.43
N GLN A 65 -17.60 -10.12 5.63
CA GLN A 65 -18.51 -9.51 6.60
C GLN A 65 -19.82 -9.08 5.92
N LYS A 66 -20.78 -8.58 6.71
CA LYS A 66 -22.04 -8.05 6.16
C LYS A 66 -21.75 -6.91 5.18
N ALA A 67 -22.12 -7.13 3.91
CA ALA A 67 -22.10 -6.12 2.85
C ALA A 67 -23.22 -5.10 3.10
N THR A 68 -22.89 -3.81 3.05
CA THR A 68 -23.87 -2.73 3.29
C THR A 68 -24.00 -1.77 2.11
N GLY A 69 -23.17 -1.91 1.08
CA GLY A 69 -23.09 -0.93 0.00
C GLY A 69 -22.24 0.30 0.33
N PHE A 70 -21.76 0.44 1.55
CA PHE A 70 -20.91 1.56 2.00
C PHE A 70 -19.69 1.08 2.77
N PHE A 71 -18.63 1.89 2.76
CA PHE A 71 -17.51 1.71 3.69
C PHE A 71 -17.99 1.95 5.13
N ARG A 72 -17.54 1.10 6.04
CA ARG A 72 -17.85 1.21 7.48
C ARG A 72 -16.69 0.71 8.31
N VAL A 73 -16.79 0.82 9.64
CA VAL A 73 -15.82 0.24 10.56
C VAL A 73 -16.42 -0.95 11.31
N GLU A 74 -15.60 -1.92 11.68
CA GLU A 74 -15.97 -3.06 12.51
C GLU A 74 -14.81 -3.46 13.42
N ASN A 75 -15.10 -3.73 14.69
CA ASN A 75 -14.13 -4.37 15.58
C ASN A 75 -14.32 -5.88 15.51
N ILE A 76 -13.30 -6.58 15.01
CA ILE A 76 -13.30 -8.03 14.85
C ILE A 76 -12.15 -8.59 15.68
N ASN A 77 -12.47 -9.38 16.71
CA ASN A 77 -11.51 -10.00 17.61
C ASN A 77 -10.49 -9.00 18.21
N GLY A 78 -10.97 -7.82 18.62
CA GLY A 78 -10.13 -6.78 19.23
C GLY A 78 -9.35 -5.92 18.23
N ARG A 79 -9.51 -6.13 16.91
CA ARG A 79 -8.88 -5.30 15.87
C ARG A 79 -9.93 -4.51 15.10
N TRP A 80 -9.70 -3.22 14.97
CA TRP A 80 -10.51 -2.36 14.11
C TRP A 80 -10.14 -2.53 12.65
N TRP A 81 -11.16 -2.71 11.82
CA TRP A 81 -11.07 -2.81 10.37
C TRP A 81 -11.98 -1.79 9.72
N ILE A 82 -11.56 -1.28 8.57
CA ILE A 82 -12.51 -0.75 7.59
C ILE A 82 -13.09 -1.97 6.86
N ILE A 83 -14.40 -1.98 6.67
CA ILE A 83 -15.11 -2.96 5.86
C ILE A 83 -15.60 -2.24 4.61
N ASP A 84 -15.26 -2.78 3.45
CA ASP A 84 -15.66 -2.21 2.16
C ASP A 84 -17.16 -2.46 1.84
N PRO A 85 -17.71 -1.81 0.80
CA PRO A 85 -19.11 -1.95 0.43
C PRO A 85 -19.60 -3.38 0.15
N VAL A 86 -18.72 -4.26 -0.33
CA VAL A 86 -19.05 -5.68 -0.56
C VAL A 86 -18.78 -6.54 0.67
N GLY A 87 -18.27 -6.00 1.76
CA GLY A 87 -18.06 -6.72 3.01
C GLY A 87 -16.66 -7.33 3.14
N GLY A 88 -15.66 -6.89 2.39
CA GLY A 88 -14.27 -7.31 2.58
C GLY A 88 -13.56 -6.49 3.65
N ARG A 89 -12.63 -7.10 4.40
CA ARG A 89 -11.71 -6.35 5.28
C ARG A 89 -10.76 -5.54 4.43
N PHE A 90 -10.68 -4.25 4.72
CA PHE A 90 -10.04 -3.26 3.88
C PHE A 90 -8.95 -2.50 4.65
N ILE A 91 -7.80 -2.37 3.99
CA ILE A 91 -6.73 -1.45 4.39
C ILE A 91 -6.61 -0.45 3.25
N HIS A 92 -6.80 0.84 3.55
CA HIS A 92 -6.63 1.90 2.56
C HIS A 92 -5.14 2.11 2.30
N ARG A 93 -4.68 1.70 1.11
CA ARG A 93 -3.34 1.93 0.59
C ARG A 93 -3.47 3.03 -0.46
N GLY A 94 -3.58 4.27 0.01
CA GLY A 94 -3.82 5.43 -0.83
C GLY A 94 -2.61 6.35 -0.97
N ILE A 95 -2.53 7.06 -2.10
CA ILE A 95 -1.56 8.15 -2.32
C ILE A 95 -2.25 9.50 -2.16
N ALA A 96 -1.70 10.38 -1.34
CA ALA A 96 -2.19 11.75 -1.19
C ALA A 96 -1.66 12.67 -2.30
N SER A 97 -2.37 13.77 -2.53
CA SER A 97 -1.96 14.83 -3.47
C SER A 97 -1.81 14.37 -4.93
N VAL A 98 -2.64 13.42 -5.38
CA VAL A 98 -2.64 12.97 -6.78
C VAL A 98 -3.30 14.03 -7.66
N ASN A 99 -2.48 14.88 -8.29
CA ASN A 99 -2.94 15.99 -9.15
C ASN A 99 -2.05 16.18 -10.37
N THR A 100 -2.60 16.87 -11.36
CA THR A 100 -1.82 17.49 -12.42
C THR A 100 -1.09 18.74 -11.90
N ILE A 101 0.10 19.00 -12.42
CA ILE A 101 0.86 20.21 -12.08
C ILE A 101 0.34 21.39 -12.93
N PRO A 102 -0.02 22.54 -12.33
CA PRO A 102 -0.70 23.63 -13.02
C PRO A 102 0.25 24.58 -13.79
N THR A 103 1.41 24.11 -14.25
CA THR A 103 2.36 24.92 -15.05
C THR A 103 2.19 24.65 -16.54
N ASP A 104 2.50 25.62 -17.39
CA ASP A 104 2.29 25.48 -18.84
C ASP A 104 3.14 24.36 -19.44
N GLY A 105 4.40 24.23 -19.03
CA GLY A 105 5.25 23.11 -19.44
C GLY A 105 4.69 21.75 -19.02
N ALA A 106 4.10 21.63 -17.82
CA ALA A 106 3.49 20.38 -17.38
C ALA A 106 2.19 20.05 -18.16
N LYS A 107 1.39 21.07 -18.51
CA LYS A 107 0.20 20.89 -19.35
C LYS A 107 0.56 20.44 -20.76
N GLU A 108 1.62 21.01 -21.35
CA GLU A 108 2.14 20.59 -22.65
C GLU A 108 2.57 19.13 -22.63
N GLU A 109 3.38 18.73 -21.64
CA GLU A 109 3.82 17.34 -21.50
C GLU A 109 2.68 16.37 -21.19
N LEU A 110 1.69 16.79 -20.40
CA LEU A 110 0.49 16.02 -20.14
C LEU A 110 -0.29 15.77 -21.44
N SER A 111 -0.48 16.80 -22.26
CA SER A 111 -1.14 16.68 -23.56
C SER A 111 -0.37 15.73 -24.49
N LYS A 112 0.96 15.83 -24.55
CA LYS A 112 1.79 14.93 -25.36
C LYS A 112 1.70 13.46 -24.93
N LYS A 113 1.76 13.19 -23.61
CA LYS A 113 1.82 11.82 -23.06
C LYS A 113 0.45 11.17 -22.91
N PHE A 114 -0.54 11.95 -22.50
CA PHE A 114 -1.84 11.44 -22.08
C PHE A 114 -3.01 11.98 -22.92
N LYS A 115 -2.73 12.82 -23.93
CA LYS A 115 -3.69 13.54 -24.79
C LYS A 115 -4.46 14.62 -24.04
N ASN A 116 -5.01 14.31 -22.88
CA ASN A 116 -5.81 15.21 -22.07
C ASN A 116 -5.83 14.75 -20.60
N LYS A 117 -6.58 15.48 -19.77
CA LYS A 117 -6.71 15.20 -18.34
C LYS A 117 -7.39 13.86 -18.03
N GLU A 118 -8.34 13.44 -18.85
CA GLU A 118 -9.01 12.14 -18.70
C GLU A 118 -8.03 10.98 -18.97
N GLY A 119 -7.21 11.10 -20.02
CA GLY A 119 -6.17 10.13 -20.31
C GLY A 119 -5.12 10.06 -19.21
N TRP A 120 -4.78 11.20 -18.59
CA TRP A 120 -3.91 11.23 -17.41
C TRP A 120 -4.56 10.50 -16.24
N ALA A 121 -5.81 10.82 -15.90
CA ALA A 121 -6.52 10.21 -14.79
C ALA A 121 -6.61 8.68 -14.93
N ARG A 122 -6.95 8.18 -16.13
CA ARG A 122 -7.00 6.74 -16.44
C ARG A 122 -5.65 6.06 -16.29
N ALA A 123 -4.60 6.66 -16.85
CA ALA A 123 -3.24 6.11 -16.77
C ALA A 123 -2.74 6.11 -15.33
N THR A 124 -2.98 7.18 -14.57
CA THR A 124 -2.64 7.27 -13.15
C THR A 124 -3.37 6.21 -12.34
N ALA A 125 -4.69 6.05 -12.51
CA ALA A 125 -5.45 5.03 -11.78
C ALA A 125 -4.95 3.62 -12.06
N THR A 126 -4.63 3.32 -13.32
CA THR A 126 -4.07 2.03 -13.74
C THR A 126 -2.74 1.77 -13.05
N VAL A 127 -1.79 2.71 -13.11
CA VAL A 127 -0.48 2.57 -12.48
C VAL A 127 -0.59 2.37 -10.97
N LEU A 128 -1.49 3.10 -10.30
CA LEU A 128 -1.68 2.95 -8.86
C LEU A 128 -2.17 1.54 -8.50
N ILE A 129 -3.16 1.02 -9.22
CA ILE A 129 -3.70 -0.33 -8.99
C ILE A 129 -2.65 -1.41 -9.28
N GLU A 130 -1.92 -1.29 -10.40
CA GLU A 130 -0.86 -2.23 -10.77
C GLU A 130 0.28 -2.26 -9.74
N ASN A 131 0.51 -1.14 -9.03
CA ASN A 131 1.50 -1.05 -7.95
C ASN A 131 0.91 -1.36 -6.56
N GLY A 132 -0.32 -1.90 -6.50
CA GLY A 132 -0.93 -2.39 -5.26
C GLY A 132 -1.63 -1.34 -4.41
N PHE A 133 -1.69 -0.08 -4.84
CA PHE A 133 -2.54 0.94 -4.22
C PHE A 133 -4.01 0.68 -4.58
N ASN A 134 -4.93 1.11 -3.71
CA ASN A 134 -6.36 0.93 -3.91
C ASN A 134 -7.16 2.23 -3.82
N GLY A 135 -6.47 3.36 -3.65
CA GLY A 135 -7.15 4.64 -3.53
C GLY A 135 -6.26 5.86 -3.59
N THR A 136 -6.90 7.01 -3.42
CA THR A 136 -6.28 8.33 -3.24
C THR A 136 -6.61 8.92 -1.88
N GLY A 137 -5.63 9.62 -1.34
CA GLY A 137 -5.69 10.38 -0.11
C GLY A 137 -6.16 11.82 -0.33
N SER A 138 -6.15 12.60 0.75
CA SER A 138 -6.44 14.03 0.74
C SER A 138 -5.66 14.81 -0.32
N TRP A 139 -6.20 15.99 -0.67
CA TRP A 139 -5.66 16.92 -1.67
C TRP A 139 -5.52 16.35 -3.09
N SER A 140 -6.25 15.30 -3.46
CA SER A 140 -6.20 14.73 -4.82
C SER A 140 -7.26 15.34 -5.75
N ASP A 141 -7.08 15.19 -7.07
CA ASP A 141 -8.04 15.62 -8.09
C ASP A 141 -9.19 14.61 -8.22
N ASP A 142 -10.02 14.54 -7.18
CA ASP A 142 -11.10 13.56 -7.05
C ASP A 142 -12.07 13.63 -8.24
N ALA A 143 -12.38 14.83 -8.74
CA ALA A 143 -13.31 15.01 -9.86
C ALA A 143 -12.82 14.30 -11.13
N SER A 144 -11.53 14.43 -11.46
CA SER A 144 -10.97 13.81 -12.66
C SER A 144 -10.79 12.30 -12.47
N LEU A 145 -10.31 11.87 -11.30
CA LEU A 145 -10.04 10.47 -11.00
C LEU A 145 -11.30 9.62 -10.82
N GLU A 146 -12.37 10.18 -10.23
CA GLU A 146 -13.66 9.48 -10.09
C GLU A 146 -14.39 9.34 -11.44
N SER A 147 -14.05 10.15 -12.45
CA SER A 147 -14.73 10.14 -13.76
C SER A 147 -14.26 9.04 -14.71
N VAL A 148 -13.23 8.27 -14.34
CA VAL A 148 -12.60 7.27 -15.20
C VAL A 148 -12.58 5.88 -14.56
N GLU A 149 -12.42 4.86 -15.40
CA GLU A 149 -12.11 3.49 -14.99
C GLU A 149 -10.65 3.15 -15.32
N PRO A 150 -9.94 2.34 -14.52
CA PRO A 150 -10.43 1.69 -13.29
C PRO A 150 -10.60 2.69 -12.12
N ARG A 151 -11.70 2.57 -11.38
CA ARG A 151 -12.01 3.49 -10.29
C ARG A 151 -11.22 3.21 -9.01
N LEU A 152 -10.60 4.26 -8.47
CA LEU A 152 -9.93 4.27 -7.16
C LEU A 152 -10.92 4.62 -6.03
N VAL A 153 -10.66 4.09 -4.83
CA VAL A 153 -11.32 4.58 -3.61
C VAL A 153 -10.76 5.97 -3.27
N SER A 154 -11.60 6.94 -2.90
CA SER A 154 -11.14 8.29 -2.54
C SER A 154 -11.46 8.62 -1.09
N THR A 155 -10.56 9.33 -0.40
CA THR A 155 -10.87 10.03 0.86
C THR A 155 -10.96 11.53 0.60
N LYS A 156 -12.18 12.06 0.65
CA LYS A 156 -12.45 13.47 0.35
C LYS A 156 -11.99 14.38 1.48
N LEU A 157 -11.19 15.39 1.14
CA LEU A 157 -10.86 16.47 2.06
C LEU A 157 -11.96 17.53 1.99
N LEU A 158 -12.61 17.79 3.12
CA LEU A 158 -13.61 18.86 3.24
C LEU A 158 -12.99 20.03 4.01
N SER A 159 -12.94 21.20 3.37
CA SER A 159 -12.54 22.44 4.04
C SER A 159 -13.75 23.10 4.69
N LEU A 160 -14.16 22.57 5.84
CA LEU A 160 -15.39 23.01 6.53
C LEU A 160 -15.29 24.42 7.14
N MET A 161 -14.08 24.97 7.23
CA MET A 161 -13.79 26.25 7.88
C MET A 161 -13.02 27.23 6.96
N ALA A 162 -12.96 26.98 5.64
CA ALA A 162 -12.41 27.97 4.71
C ALA A 162 -13.39 29.13 4.54
N SER A 163 -12.96 30.33 4.94
CA SER A 163 -13.61 31.61 4.70
C SER A 163 -13.14 32.24 3.39
#